data_AF-A0A933ZS50-F1
#
_entry.id   AF-A0A933ZS50-F1
#
_cell.length_a   1.000
_cell.length_b   1.000
_cell.length_c   1.000
_cell.angle_alpha   90.00
_cell.angle_beta   90.00
_cell.angle_gamma   90.00
#
_symmetry.space_group_name_H-M   'P 1'
#
loop_
_entity.id
_entity.type
_entity.pdbx_description
1 polymer ?
#
loop_
_entity_poly.entity_id
_entity_poly.type
_entity_poly.pdbx_seq_one_letter_code
_entity_poly.pdbx_strand_id
1 'polypeptide(L)'
;MPKGGTPTALSLGHVLDDPRMRATDENRDRIVMLLTDGAPNCNPANAALCTAACMSTPASCSQVGQCQPTFSCNYIFTGAGCLDENGTVAAVRKLAERGIRTFVIGFGADTKDPASDAYRVLDAAAVAGSLPRAEEPRFYQANSAEELSQALAALLEVVNECTYPLSPVPPSPSLVEVVFLYDDGREQTLSRPDDAGTGDWEWDAAKGAVSIKGPRCAEILSAPQGLRVELRYVTDL
;
A
#
# COMPACT_ATOMS: atom_id res chain seq x y z
N MET A 1 2.85 -23.21 -11.92
CA MET A 1 3.33 -22.97 -10.55
C MET A 1 4.86 -23.10 -10.55
N PRO A 2 5.60 -22.00 -10.39
CA PRO A 2 7.03 -22.09 -10.08
C PRO A 2 7.20 -22.94 -8.82
N LYS A 3 8.06 -23.95 -8.84
CA LYS A 3 8.40 -24.74 -7.66
C LYS A 3 9.48 -23.97 -6.89
N GLY A 4 9.08 -23.18 -5.91
CA GLY A 4 9.98 -22.38 -5.08
C GLY A 4 9.22 -21.76 -3.91
N GLY A 5 9.95 -21.31 -2.88
CA GLY A 5 9.34 -20.60 -1.76
C GLY A 5 9.10 -19.11 -2.02
N THR A 6 8.55 -18.43 -1.03
CA THR A 6 8.04 -17.06 -1.12
C THR A 6 8.79 -16.13 -0.15
N PRO A 7 10.05 -15.74 -0.45
CA PRO A 7 10.93 -14.92 0.40
C PRO A 7 10.52 -13.44 0.50
N THR A 8 9.25 -13.17 0.84
CA THR A 8 8.62 -11.85 0.83
C THR A 8 9.39 -10.83 1.66
N ALA A 9 9.81 -11.18 2.88
CA ALA A 9 10.56 -10.26 3.74
C ALA A 9 11.90 -9.83 3.11
N LEU A 10 12.60 -10.75 2.44
CA LEU A 10 13.86 -10.45 1.75
C LEU A 10 13.62 -9.56 0.53
N SER A 11 12.56 -9.85 -0.26
CA SER A 11 12.16 -9.01 -1.40
C SER A 11 11.87 -7.57 -0.97
N LEU A 12 11.12 -7.38 0.14
CA LEU A 12 10.85 -6.05 0.70
C LEU A 12 12.11 -5.38 1.26
N GLY A 13 13.07 -6.16 1.77
CA GLY A 13 14.39 -5.68 2.15
C GLY A 13 15.14 -5.01 0.98
N HIS A 14 15.09 -5.60 -0.22
CA HIS A 14 15.70 -5.00 -1.40
C HIS A 14 15.04 -3.66 -1.78
N VAL A 15 13.73 -3.52 -1.58
CA VAL A 15 13.02 -2.25 -1.81
C VAL A 15 13.48 -1.17 -0.83
N LEU A 16 13.69 -1.52 0.44
CA LEU A 16 14.22 -0.60 1.46
C LEU A 16 15.64 -0.10 1.14
N ASP A 17 16.40 -0.89 0.37
CA ASP A 17 17.76 -0.55 -0.03
C ASP A 17 17.85 0.15 -1.38
N ASP A 18 16.77 0.18 -2.17
CA ASP A 18 16.72 0.86 -3.45
C ASP A 18 16.81 2.39 -3.26
N PRO A 19 17.85 3.07 -3.81
CA PRO A 19 18.00 4.52 -3.71
C PRO A 19 16.80 5.30 -4.25
N ARG A 20 16.09 4.77 -5.26
CA ARG A 20 14.91 5.41 -5.85
C ARG A 20 13.76 5.46 -4.85
N MET A 21 13.70 4.50 -3.94
CA MET A 21 12.70 4.42 -2.87
C MET A 21 13.12 5.20 -1.62
N ARG A 22 14.42 5.50 -1.47
CA ARG A 22 15.02 6.23 -0.33
C ARG A 22 15.03 7.76 -0.45
N ALA A 23 14.70 8.32 -1.61
CA ALA A 23 14.68 9.79 -1.77
C ALA A 23 13.89 10.46 -0.63
N THR A 24 14.08 11.72 -0.29
CA THR A 24 13.25 12.39 0.74
C THR A 24 12.44 13.51 0.12
N ASP A 25 12.12 13.38 -1.16
CA ASP A 25 11.18 14.29 -1.81
C ASP A 25 9.81 14.11 -1.12
N GLU A 26 9.48 15.08 -0.28
CA GLU A 26 8.25 15.13 0.50
C GLU A 26 7.02 15.27 -0.41
N ASN A 27 7.21 15.67 -1.67
CA ASN A 27 6.13 15.84 -2.64
C ASN A 27 5.87 14.57 -3.47
N ARG A 28 6.57 13.46 -3.21
CA ARG A 28 6.40 12.22 -3.98
C ARG A 28 5.99 11.05 -3.11
N ASP A 29 4.73 10.67 -3.26
CA ASP A 29 4.19 9.43 -2.75
C ASP A 29 4.99 8.22 -3.24
N ARG A 30 5.18 7.25 -2.35
CA ARG A 30 5.85 5.98 -2.70
C ARG A 30 5.03 4.82 -2.21
N ILE A 31 4.73 3.95 -3.15
CA ILE A 31 3.91 2.79 -2.90
C ILE A 31 4.65 1.56 -3.43
N VAL A 32 4.66 0.52 -2.61
CA VAL A 32 5.08 -0.83 -2.98
C VAL A 32 3.82 -1.63 -3.22
N MET A 33 3.70 -2.23 -4.40
CA MET A 33 2.63 -3.18 -4.71
C MET A 33 3.16 -4.60 -4.46
N LEU A 34 2.70 -5.25 -3.40
CA LEU A 34 3.06 -6.62 -3.05
C LEU A 34 2.02 -7.58 -3.64
N LEU A 35 2.40 -8.33 -4.69
CA LEU A 35 1.57 -9.36 -5.32
C LEU A 35 2.11 -10.73 -4.93
N THR A 36 1.27 -11.59 -4.34
CA THR A 36 1.69 -12.94 -3.98
C THR A 36 0.54 -13.94 -4.01
N ASP A 37 0.85 -15.17 -4.43
CA ASP A 37 -0.07 -16.30 -4.52
C ASP A 37 0.12 -17.33 -3.39
N GLY A 38 0.97 -17.03 -2.40
CA GLY A 38 1.33 -17.97 -1.35
C GLY A 38 1.76 -17.30 -0.06
N ALA A 39 1.78 -18.09 1.01
CA ALA A 39 2.18 -17.61 2.33
C ALA A 39 3.71 -17.37 2.39
N PRO A 40 4.19 -16.24 2.95
CA PRO A 40 5.62 -15.94 3.03
C PRO A 40 6.43 -17.04 3.71
N ASN A 41 7.58 -17.38 3.14
CA ASN A 41 8.52 -18.38 3.65
C ASN A 41 9.90 -18.15 3.01
N CYS A 42 10.81 -19.11 3.06
CA CYS A 42 12.17 -19.05 2.52
C CYS A 42 13.03 -17.87 3.02
N ASN A 43 12.87 -17.45 4.27
CA ASN A 43 13.74 -16.45 4.91
C ASN A 43 14.76 -17.14 5.85
N PRO A 44 16.07 -17.12 5.54
CA PRO A 44 17.10 -17.72 6.39
C PRO A 44 17.20 -17.10 7.79
N ALA A 45 16.71 -15.86 7.95
CA ALA A 45 16.63 -15.15 9.22
C ALA A 45 15.22 -15.24 9.84
N ASN A 46 14.35 -16.14 9.37
CA ASN A 46 13.01 -16.33 9.93
C ASN A 46 13.12 -16.65 11.42
N ALA A 47 12.48 -15.82 12.24
CA ALA A 47 12.42 -15.97 13.68
C ALA A 47 11.46 -17.08 14.13
N ALA A 48 10.84 -17.83 13.21
CA ALA A 48 10.16 -19.08 13.49
C ALA A 48 11.10 -20.04 14.23
N LEU A 49 11.02 -20.01 15.56
CA LEU A 49 11.94 -20.70 16.46
C LEU A 49 11.68 -22.20 16.38
N CYS A 50 12.46 -22.92 15.57
CA CYS A 50 12.73 -24.32 15.87
C CYS A 50 13.64 -24.35 17.11
N THR A 51 13.14 -24.81 18.26
CA THR A 51 14.01 -25.07 19.43
C THR A 51 15.14 -26.05 19.05
N ALA A 52 16.24 -26.07 19.81
CA ALA A 52 17.32 -27.05 19.61
C ALA A 52 16.82 -28.51 19.65
N ALA A 53 15.76 -28.77 20.41
CA ALA A 53 15.07 -30.05 20.43
C ALA A 53 14.42 -30.38 19.08
N CYS A 54 13.72 -29.43 18.45
CA CYS A 54 13.21 -29.60 17.07
C CYS A 54 14.34 -29.81 16.05
N MET A 55 15.46 -29.08 16.17
CA MET A 55 16.62 -29.27 15.28
C MET A 55 17.25 -30.67 15.40
N SER A 56 17.21 -31.29 16.59
CA SER A 56 17.73 -32.64 16.83
C SER A 56 16.77 -33.77 16.44
N THR A 57 15.48 -33.49 16.24
CA THR A 57 14.48 -34.51 15.91
C THR A 57 13.41 -33.91 15.00
N PRO A 58 13.58 -33.97 13.66
CA PRO A 58 12.69 -33.28 12.72
C PRO A 58 11.20 -33.63 12.83
N ALA A 59 10.88 -34.85 13.28
CA ALA A 59 9.51 -35.29 13.55
C ALA A 59 8.82 -34.53 14.71
N SER A 60 9.59 -33.85 15.58
CA SER A 60 9.09 -33.08 16.72
C SER A 60 8.74 -31.63 16.36
N CYS A 61 9.13 -31.15 15.17
CA CYS A 61 8.84 -29.79 14.73
C CYS A 61 7.35 -29.56 14.39
N SER A 62 6.57 -30.62 14.26
CA SER A 62 5.10 -30.58 14.12
C SER A 62 4.36 -30.58 15.47
N GLN A 63 5.07 -30.69 16.60
CA GLN A 63 4.48 -30.70 17.94
C GLN A 63 4.38 -29.25 18.48
N VAL A 64 3.16 -28.82 18.81
CA VAL A 64 2.87 -27.52 19.44
C VAL A 64 3.67 -27.42 20.75
N GLY A 65 4.59 -26.45 20.85
CA GLY A 65 5.41 -26.19 22.04
C GLY A 65 6.93 -26.33 21.85
N GLN A 66 7.40 -27.03 20.81
CA GLN A 66 8.83 -27.06 20.41
C GLN A 66 9.12 -26.09 19.24
N CYS A 67 8.06 -25.55 18.66
CA CYS A 67 8.03 -24.39 17.79
C CYS A 67 7.03 -23.42 18.42
N GLN A 68 7.48 -22.26 18.92
CA GLN A 68 6.59 -21.21 19.44
C GLN A 68 6.48 -20.05 18.44
N PRO A 69 5.28 -19.49 18.31
CA PRO A 69 4.28 -19.86 17.33
C PRO A 69 4.50 -19.08 16.02
N THR A 70 4.94 -19.74 14.96
CA THR A 70 4.63 -19.30 13.60
C THR A 70 4.40 -20.55 12.77
N PHE A 71 3.20 -20.61 12.22
CA PHE A 71 2.44 -21.80 11.87
C PHE A 71 2.93 -22.50 10.58
N SER A 72 2.33 -23.67 10.29
CA SER A 72 2.42 -24.50 9.08
C SER A 72 3.78 -24.53 8.35
N CYS A 73 4.76 -25.26 8.90
CA CYS A 73 5.91 -25.70 8.10
C CYS A 73 5.46 -26.91 7.26
N ASN A 74 5.06 -26.69 6.00
CA ASN A 74 4.60 -27.76 5.10
C ASN A 74 5.75 -28.63 4.54
N TYR A 75 6.99 -28.29 4.88
CA TYR A 75 8.18 -29.06 4.55
C TYR A 75 9.13 -29.11 5.76
N ILE A 76 9.85 -30.24 5.92
CA ILE A 76 10.88 -30.47 6.95
C ILE A 76 12.15 -29.63 6.64
N PHE A 77 11.99 -28.35 6.31
CA PHE A 77 13.09 -27.41 6.17
C PHE A 77 13.13 -26.53 7.41
N THR A 78 14.17 -26.71 8.21
CA THR A 78 14.46 -25.90 9.40
C THR A 78 14.58 -24.42 9.04
N GLY A 79 13.88 -23.54 9.76
CA GLY A 79 13.97 -22.09 9.67
C GLY A 79 13.36 -21.51 8.39
N ALA A 80 14.12 -21.54 7.29
CA ALA A 80 13.74 -20.85 6.06
C ALA A 80 12.41 -21.36 5.49
N GLY A 81 12.09 -22.66 5.52
CA GLY A 81 10.87 -23.18 4.90
C GLY A 81 9.57 -22.92 5.66
N CYS A 82 9.63 -22.37 6.87
CA CYS A 82 8.45 -22.08 7.69
C CYS A 82 7.82 -20.73 7.32
N LEU A 83 6.56 -20.55 7.72
CA LEU A 83 5.84 -19.29 7.56
C LEU A 83 6.64 -18.12 8.17
N ASP A 84 6.92 -17.10 7.37
CA ASP A 84 7.69 -15.91 7.75
C ASP A 84 6.76 -14.69 7.94
N GLU A 85 5.78 -14.85 8.83
CA GLU A 85 4.83 -13.78 9.18
C GLU A 85 5.55 -12.58 9.80
N ASN A 86 6.34 -12.83 10.86
CA ASN A 86 7.04 -11.79 11.59
C ASN A 86 8.02 -11.02 10.71
N GLY A 87 8.80 -11.71 9.87
CA GLY A 87 9.71 -11.06 8.93
C GLY A 87 8.97 -10.20 7.91
N THR A 88 7.88 -10.72 7.35
CA THR A 88 7.06 -9.99 6.36
C THR A 88 6.42 -8.74 6.97
N VAL A 89 5.75 -8.87 8.12
CA VAL A 89 5.08 -7.76 8.81
C VAL A 89 6.11 -6.71 9.28
N ALA A 90 7.29 -7.13 9.74
CA ALA A 90 8.36 -6.21 10.11
C ALA A 90 8.92 -5.46 8.90
N ALA A 91 9.05 -6.12 7.74
CA ALA A 91 9.57 -5.48 6.53
C ALA A 91 8.60 -4.42 5.98
N VAL A 92 7.29 -4.70 5.91
CA VAL A 92 6.30 -3.69 5.49
C VAL A 92 6.20 -2.53 6.47
N ARG A 93 6.35 -2.78 7.78
CA ARG A 93 6.38 -1.72 8.79
C ARG A 93 7.56 -0.77 8.61
N LYS A 94 8.75 -1.31 8.33
CA LYS A 94 9.94 -0.50 8.02
C LYS A 94 9.77 0.35 6.77
N LEU A 95 9.01 -0.12 5.77
CA LEU A 95 8.64 0.68 4.61
C LEU A 95 7.73 1.85 5.04
N ALA A 96 6.68 1.56 5.81
CA ALA A 96 5.75 2.56 6.32
C ALA A 96 6.44 3.64 7.18
N GLU A 97 7.38 3.25 8.05
CA GLU A 97 8.20 4.18 8.87
C GLU A 97 9.04 5.15 8.02
N ARG A 98 9.28 4.85 6.74
CA ARG A 98 9.96 5.72 5.77
C ARG A 98 8.99 6.43 4.82
N GLY A 99 7.70 6.44 5.12
CA GLY A 99 6.66 7.02 4.26
C GLY A 99 6.40 6.22 2.99
N ILE A 100 6.85 4.96 2.90
CA ILE A 100 6.59 4.07 1.77
C ILE A 100 5.41 3.16 2.12
N ARG A 101 4.26 3.40 1.50
CA ARG A 101 3.04 2.64 1.74
C ARG A 101 3.10 1.30 0.99
N THR A 102 2.44 0.26 1.49
CA THR A 102 2.42 -1.07 0.86
C THR A 102 0.98 -1.49 0.53
N PHE A 103 0.70 -1.65 -0.77
CA PHE A 103 -0.55 -2.17 -1.30
C PHE A 103 -0.45 -3.69 -1.49
N VAL A 104 -1.21 -4.46 -0.72
CA VAL A 104 -1.10 -5.93 -0.68
C VAL A 104 -2.20 -6.58 -1.51
N ILE A 105 -1.81 -7.45 -2.45
CA ILE A 105 -2.70 -8.22 -3.33
C ILE A 105 -2.39 -9.71 -3.19
N GLY A 106 -3.40 -10.49 -2.78
CA GLY A 106 -3.34 -11.93 -2.63
C GLY A 106 -4.02 -12.68 -3.78
N PHE A 107 -3.40 -13.77 -4.22
CA PHE A 107 -3.91 -14.71 -5.21
C PHE A 107 -4.02 -16.11 -4.61
N GLY A 108 -4.90 -16.94 -5.16
CA GLY A 108 -5.04 -18.34 -4.79
C GLY A 108 -6.09 -18.59 -3.70
N ALA A 109 -6.56 -19.84 -3.66
CA ALA A 109 -7.61 -20.27 -2.74
C ALA A 109 -7.24 -20.08 -1.27
N ASP A 110 -5.97 -20.28 -0.91
CA ASP A 110 -5.49 -20.08 0.47
C ASP A 110 -5.73 -18.63 0.91
N THR A 111 -5.51 -17.65 0.02
CA THR A 111 -5.78 -16.26 0.37
C THR A 111 -7.27 -15.94 0.54
N LYS A 112 -8.21 -16.78 0.06
CA LYS A 112 -9.66 -16.57 0.25
C LYS A 112 -10.16 -17.09 1.60
N ASP A 113 -9.47 -18.05 2.20
CA ASP A 113 -9.92 -18.70 3.43
C ASP A 113 -9.43 -17.92 4.67
N PRO A 114 -10.33 -17.31 5.48
CA PRO A 114 -9.95 -16.60 6.70
C PRO A 114 -9.25 -17.46 7.75
N ALA A 115 -9.37 -18.80 7.64
CA ALA A 115 -8.66 -19.73 8.51
C ALA A 115 -7.23 -20.04 8.04
N SER A 116 -6.82 -19.60 6.85
CA SER A 116 -5.50 -19.89 6.31
C SER A 116 -4.42 -18.95 6.86
N ASP A 117 -3.19 -19.46 6.88
CA ASP A 117 -2.02 -18.67 7.21
C ASP A 117 -1.76 -17.55 6.18
N ALA A 118 -2.00 -17.83 4.89
CA ALA A 118 -1.81 -16.83 3.84
C ALA A 118 -2.74 -15.62 4.05
N TYR A 119 -4.02 -15.87 4.33
CA TYR A 119 -4.99 -14.82 4.63
C TYR A 119 -4.52 -13.97 5.81
N ARG A 120 -4.21 -14.60 6.94
CA ARG A 120 -3.80 -13.89 8.16
C ARG A 120 -2.56 -13.02 7.94
N VAL A 121 -1.53 -13.56 7.29
CA VAL A 121 -0.27 -12.83 7.08
C VAL A 121 -0.45 -11.65 6.14
N LEU A 122 -1.20 -11.82 5.04
CA LEU A 122 -1.47 -10.73 4.11
C LEU A 122 -2.33 -9.63 4.74
N ASP A 123 -3.26 -10.02 5.61
CA ASP A 123 -4.08 -9.08 6.38
C ASP A 123 -3.21 -8.22 7.31
N ALA A 124 -2.39 -8.87 8.14
CA ALA A 124 -1.46 -8.20 9.04
C ALA A 124 -0.45 -7.32 8.28
N ALA A 125 0.02 -7.78 7.11
CA ALA A 125 0.93 -7.02 6.26
C ALA A 125 0.26 -5.78 5.66
N ALA A 126 -1.00 -5.85 5.23
CA ALA A 126 -1.73 -4.71 4.69
C ALA A 126 -1.94 -3.62 5.75
N VAL A 127 -2.29 -4.02 6.98
CA VAL A 127 -2.42 -3.10 8.12
C VAL A 127 -1.09 -2.44 8.45
N ALA A 128 -0.01 -3.23 8.58
CA ALA A 128 1.31 -2.70 8.89
C ALA A 128 1.90 -1.86 7.73
N GLY A 129 1.45 -2.10 6.50
CA GLY A 129 1.85 -1.39 5.29
C GLY A 129 1.21 0.00 5.11
N SER A 130 0.35 0.44 6.03
CA SER A 130 -0.34 1.74 5.97
C SER A 130 -1.21 1.97 4.74
N LEU A 131 -1.64 0.89 4.08
CA LEU A 131 -2.60 0.96 2.99
C LEU A 131 -3.62 -0.20 2.99
N PRO A 132 -4.25 -0.50 4.15
CA PRO A 132 -5.25 -1.56 4.24
C PRO A 132 -6.57 -1.14 3.58
N ARG A 133 -7.35 -2.13 3.16
CA ARG A 133 -8.80 -1.96 2.89
C ARG A 133 -9.52 -1.57 4.19
N ALA A 134 -10.61 -0.82 4.03
CA ALA A 134 -11.48 -0.44 5.14
C ALA A 134 -12.19 -1.64 5.78
N GLU A 135 -12.45 -2.67 4.99
CA GLU A 135 -13.14 -3.90 5.39
C GLU A 135 -12.21 -5.11 5.29
N GLU A 136 -12.62 -6.21 5.93
CA GLU A 136 -11.93 -7.50 5.85
C GLU A 136 -12.15 -8.20 4.49
N PRO A 137 -11.17 -8.97 3.98
CA PRO A 137 -9.75 -8.89 4.35
C PRO A 137 -9.17 -7.50 4.09
N ARG A 138 -8.23 -7.05 4.92
CA ARG A 138 -7.49 -5.79 4.78
C ARG A 138 -6.61 -5.72 3.54
N PHE A 139 -6.39 -6.83 2.85
CA PHE A 139 -5.70 -6.89 1.56
C PHE A 139 -6.68 -7.15 0.40
N TYR A 140 -6.23 -6.94 -0.83
CA TYR A 140 -7.05 -7.14 -2.03
C TYR A 140 -6.94 -8.58 -2.55
N GLN A 141 -8.08 -9.19 -2.86
CA GLN A 141 -8.12 -10.47 -3.59
C GLN A 141 -7.98 -10.22 -5.08
N ALA A 142 -7.29 -11.11 -5.79
CA ALA A 142 -7.12 -11.04 -7.25
C ALA A 142 -7.21 -12.41 -7.94
N ASN A 143 -8.19 -13.23 -7.57
CA ASN A 143 -8.37 -14.59 -8.09
C ASN A 143 -9.09 -14.65 -9.44
N SER A 144 -9.46 -13.49 -9.99
CA SER A 144 -9.98 -13.35 -11.36
C SER A 144 -9.42 -12.08 -12.00
N ALA A 145 -9.58 -11.95 -13.32
CA ALA A 145 -9.19 -10.75 -14.04
C ALA A 145 -9.96 -9.51 -13.54
N GLU A 146 -11.23 -9.70 -13.17
CA GLU A 146 -12.09 -8.66 -12.61
C GLU A 146 -11.63 -8.24 -11.22
N GLU A 147 -11.34 -9.20 -10.32
CA GLU A 147 -10.81 -8.91 -8.98
C GLU A 147 -9.47 -8.15 -9.06
N LEU A 148 -8.57 -8.55 -9.97
CA LEU A 148 -7.30 -7.84 -10.20
C LEU A 148 -7.52 -6.42 -10.74
N SER A 149 -8.43 -6.26 -11.70
CA SER A 149 -8.78 -4.94 -12.26
C SER A 149 -9.30 -4.00 -11.17
N GLN A 150 -10.15 -4.50 -10.27
CA GLN A 150 -10.65 -3.74 -9.12
C GLN A 150 -9.55 -3.38 -8.12
N ALA A 151 -8.62 -4.30 -7.83
CA ALA A 151 -7.48 -4.01 -6.97
C ALA A 151 -6.60 -2.90 -7.56
N LEU A 152 -6.31 -2.94 -8.86
CA LEU A 152 -5.54 -1.90 -9.53
C LEU A 152 -6.28 -0.56 -9.56
N ALA A 153 -7.60 -0.56 -9.80
CA ALA A 153 -8.42 0.65 -9.73
C ALA A 153 -8.38 1.29 -8.34
N ALA A 154 -8.48 0.49 -7.27
CA ALA A 154 -8.39 0.98 -5.89
C ALA A 154 -7.00 1.55 -5.56
N LEU A 155 -5.93 0.95 -6.09
CA LEU A 155 -4.58 1.54 -5.97
C LEU A 155 -4.50 2.89 -6.67
N LEU A 156 -5.08 3.04 -7.86
CA LEU A 156 -5.13 4.33 -8.57
C LEU A 156 -5.92 5.37 -7.78
N GLU A 157 -6.97 4.98 -7.06
CA GLU A 157 -7.69 5.90 -6.16
C GLU A 157 -6.86 6.35 -4.95
N VAL A 158 -5.93 5.52 -4.48
CA VAL A 158 -4.98 5.90 -3.41
C VAL A 158 -3.90 6.84 -3.95
N VAL A 159 -3.43 6.55 -5.16
CA VAL A 159 -2.48 7.38 -5.89
C VAL A 159 -3.16 8.65 -6.40
N ASN A 160 -4.49 8.80 -6.23
CA ASN A 160 -5.32 9.86 -6.83
C ASN A 160 -4.59 11.20 -6.79
N GLU A 161 -4.00 11.50 -7.94
CA GLU A 161 -3.18 12.68 -8.18
C GLU A 161 -4.03 13.96 -8.20
N CYS A 162 -5.31 13.86 -7.85
CA CYS A 162 -6.28 14.94 -7.93
C CYS A 162 -6.80 15.37 -6.55
N THR A 163 -6.44 14.69 -5.45
CA THR A 163 -6.82 15.11 -4.10
C THR A 163 -5.62 15.65 -3.34
N TYR A 164 -5.69 16.91 -2.96
CA TYR A 164 -4.58 17.63 -2.35
C TYR A 164 -4.95 18.10 -0.94
N PRO A 165 -4.27 17.61 0.11
CA PRO A 165 -4.48 18.08 1.48
C PRO A 165 -3.99 19.53 1.62
N LEU A 166 -4.69 20.31 2.44
CA LEU A 166 -4.34 21.70 2.71
C LEU A 166 -3.76 21.84 4.12
N SER A 167 -2.63 22.53 4.22
CA SER A 167 -1.96 22.83 5.48
C SER A 167 -1.46 24.28 5.47
N PRO A 168 -1.99 25.18 6.33
CA PRO A 168 -3.09 24.94 7.27
C PRO A 168 -4.44 24.78 6.55
N VAL A 169 -5.37 24.02 7.13
CA VAL A 169 -6.73 23.90 6.57
C VAL A 169 -7.44 25.26 6.68
N PRO A 170 -7.84 25.91 5.57
CA PRO A 170 -8.55 27.19 5.60
C PRO A 170 -9.95 27.03 6.21
N PRO A 171 -10.49 28.07 6.87
CA PRO A 171 -11.80 28.02 7.51
C PRO A 171 -12.98 27.92 6.53
N SER A 172 -12.75 28.23 5.25
CA SER A 172 -13.77 28.15 4.21
C SER A 172 -13.11 27.78 2.87
N PRO A 173 -13.76 26.94 2.03
CA PRO A 173 -13.37 26.76 0.64
C PRO A 173 -13.48 28.08 -0.16
N SER A 174 -14.17 29.06 0.42
CA SER A 174 -13.90 30.51 0.39
C SER A 174 -12.61 30.95 -0.27
N LEU A 175 -11.58 30.49 0.41
CA LEU A 175 -10.28 31.11 0.50
C LEU A 175 -9.26 30.32 -0.31
N VAL A 176 -9.71 29.39 -1.15
CA VAL A 176 -8.86 28.54 -1.97
C VAL A 176 -9.19 28.75 -3.44
N GLU A 177 -8.17 29.10 -4.20
CA GLU A 177 -8.18 29.02 -5.65
C GLU A 177 -7.30 27.86 -6.11
N VAL A 178 -7.82 27.07 -7.04
CA VAL A 178 -7.08 25.96 -7.66
C VAL A 178 -6.68 26.42 -9.05
N VAL A 179 -5.38 26.46 -9.31
CA VAL A 179 -4.82 26.99 -10.57
C VAL A 179 -3.98 25.92 -11.24
N PHE A 180 -4.25 25.69 -12.51
CA PHE A 180 -3.40 24.92 -13.41
C PHE A 180 -2.36 25.86 -14.03
N LEU A 181 -1.08 25.56 -13.81
CA LEU A 181 0.05 26.23 -14.44
C LEU A 181 0.65 25.32 -15.49
N TYR A 182 0.72 25.81 -16.72
CA TYR A 182 1.30 25.10 -17.84
C TYR A 182 2.72 25.62 -18.12
N ASP A 183 3.59 24.77 -18.68
CA ASP A 183 4.97 25.16 -18.99
C ASP A 183 5.08 26.25 -20.08
N ASP A 184 4.05 26.43 -20.90
CA ASP A 184 3.94 27.52 -21.87
C ASP A 184 3.62 28.88 -21.22
N GLY A 185 3.51 28.92 -19.88
CA GLY A 185 3.20 30.12 -19.11
C GLY A 185 1.71 30.44 -19.01
N ARG A 186 0.83 29.60 -19.56
CA ARG A 186 -0.61 29.76 -19.39
C ARG A 186 -1.00 29.39 -17.96
N GLU A 187 -1.94 30.15 -17.40
CA GLU A 187 -2.60 29.82 -16.14
C GLU A 187 -4.09 29.59 -16.39
N GLN A 188 -4.69 28.63 -15.69
CA GLN A 188 -6.12 28.40 -15.71
C GLN A 188 -6.64 28.19 -14.29
N THR A 189 -7.45 29.12 -13.80
CA THR A 189 -8.20 28.94 -12.56
C THR A 189 -9.35 27.97 -12.80
N LEU A 190 -9.43 26.94 -11.96
CA LEU A 190 -10.51 25.95 -11.99
C LEU A 190 -11.77 26.48 -11.31
N SER A 191 -12.92 26.09 -11.86
CA SER A 191 -14.23 26.49 -11.36
C SER A 191 -14.45 25.98 -9.94
N ARG A 192 -14.75 26.90 -9.03
CA ARG A 192 -15.03 26.63 -7.63
C ARG A 192 -16.29 25.75 -7.48
N PRO A 193 -16.37 24.87 -6.47
CA PRO A 193 -17.60 24.17 -6.16
C PRO A 193 -18.70 25.18 -5.81
N ASP A 194 -19.84 25.07 -6.48
CA ASP A 194 -21.07 25.75 -6.10
C ASP A 194 -21.82 24.94 -5.04
N ASP A 195 -22.95 25.46 -4.55
CA ASP A 195 -23.77 24.78 -3.53
C ASP A 195 -24.33 23.43 -4.02
N ALA A 196 -24.31 23.17 -5.33
CA ALA A 196 -24.69 21.91 -5.94
C ALA A 196 -23.50 20.93 -6.14
N GLY A 197 -22.27 21.34 -5.80
CA GLY A 197 -21.06 20.54 -5.97
C GLY A 197 -20.61 20.36 -7.43
N THR A 198 -21.03 21.23 -8.35
CA THR A 198 -20.82 21.10 -9.80
C THR A 198 -19.56 21.82 -10.33
N GLY A 199 -18.58 22.08 -9.47
CA GLY A 199 -17.30 22.70 -9.84
C GLY A 199 -16.30 21.74 -10.48
N ASP A 200 -15.20 22.29 -10.98
CA ASP A 200 -14.03 21.53 -11.46
C ASP A 200 -13.31 20.80 -10.30
N TRP A 201 -13.58 21.21 -9.06
CA TRP A 201 -13.10 20.61 -7.83
C TRP A 201 -14.14 20.69 -6.71
N GLU A 202 -14.00 19.87 -5.68
CA GLU A 202 -14.82 19.89 -4.47
C GLU A 202 -13.96 20.00 -3.21
N TRP A 203 -14.60 20.44 -2.13
CA TRP A 203 -14.01 20.51 -0.80
C TRP A 203 -14.34 19.25 0.00
N ASP A 204 -13.31 18.50 0.44
CA ASP A 204 -13.46 17.41 1.41
C ASP A 204 -13.21 17.96 2.82
N ALA A 205 -14.30 18.37 3.48
CA ALA A 205 -14.24 18.95 4.83
C ALA A 205 -13.73 17.96 5.89
N ALA A 206 -13.96 16.66 5.71
CA ALA A 206 -13.49 15.65 6.67
C ALA A 206 -11.97 15.49 6.61
N LYS A 207 -11.37 15.70 5.44
CA LYS A 207 -9.93 15.56 5.22
C LYS A 207 -9.17 16.88 5.18
N GLY A 208 -9.86 18.02 5.13
CA GLY A 208 -9.23 19.33 4.92
C GLY A 208 -8.50 19.38 3.58
N ALA A 209 -9.13 18.90 2.51
CA ALA A 209 -8.50 18.69 1.21
C ALA A 209 -9.38 19.19 0.06
N VAL A 210 -8.74 19.45 -1.08
CA VAL A 210 -9.40 19.74 -2.35
C VAL A 210 -9.33 18.52 -3.25
N SER A 211 -10.45 18.10 -3.84
CA SER A 211 -10.49 17.00 -4.80
C SER A 211 -10.92 17.52 -6.18
N ILE A 212 -10.00 17.55 -7.13
CA ILE A 212 -10.23 17.94 -8.53
C ILE A 212 -10.99 16.81 -9.23
N LYS A 213 -12.02 17.14 -10.01
CA LYS A 213 -12.98 16.19 -10.57
C LYS A 213 -12.96 16.12 -12.08
N GLY A 214 -13.54 15.04 -12.58
CA GLY A 214 -13.95 14.89 -13.97
C GLY A 214 -12.81 15.16 -14.97
N PRO A 215 -13.07 15.93 -16.04
CA PRO A 215 -12.08 16.20 -17.08
C PRO A 215 -10.78 16.83 -16.57
N ARG A 216 -10.83 17.62 -15.49
CA ARG A 216 -9.64 18.27 -14.93
C ARG A 216 -8.73 17.29 -14.21
N CYS A 217 -9.31 16.34 -13.50
CA CYS A 217 -8.54 15.24 -12.94
C CYS A 217 -7.94 14.36 -14.04
N ALA A 218 -8.70 14.06 -15.10
CA ALA A 218 -8.17 13.31 -16.25
C ALA A 218 -7.00 14.04 -16.92
N GLU A 219 -7.04 15.38 -17.00
CA GLU A 219 -5.95 16.21 -17.52
C GLU A 219 -4.66 16.02 -16.68
N ILE A 220 -4.76 16.09 -15.35
CA ILE A 220 -3.65 15.83 -14.41
C ILE A 220 -3.04 14.44 -14.68
N LEU A 221 -3.89 13.40 -14.66
CA LEU A 221 -3.45 12.01 -14.83
C LEU A 221 -2.82 11.73 -16.20
N SER A 222 -3.15 12.54 -17.20
CA SER A 222 -2.66 12.38 -18.58
C SER A 222 -1.46 13.26 -18.92
N ALA A 223 -0.99 14.10 -18.00
CA ALA A 223 0.09 15.06 -18.22
C ALA A 223 1.46 14.50 -17.75
N PRO A 224 2.24 13.82 -18.62
CA PRO A 224 3.51 13.18 -18.21
C PRO A 224 4.60 14.17 -17.76
N GLN A 225 4.51 15.43 -18.16
CA GLN A 225 5.33 16.58 -17.72
C GLN A 225 4.56 17.88 -18.04
N GLY A 226 4.77 18.96 -17.28
CA GLY A 226 4.44 20.33 -17.70
C GLY A 226 3.06 20.89 -17.35
N LEU A 227 2.35 20.21 -16.45
CA LEU A 227 1.21 20.76 -15.72
C LEU A 227 1.56 20.75 -14.23
N ARG A 228 1.40 21.90 -13.56
CA ARG A 228 1.52 22.04 -12.10
C ARG A 228 0.18 22.50 -11.54
N VAL A 229 -0.24 21.89 -10.45
CA VAL A 229 -1.42 22.32 -9.69
C VAL A 229 -0.95 23.20 -8.54
N GLU A 230 -1.45 24.44 -8.48
CA GLU A 230 -1.18 25.39 -7.41
C GLU A 230 -2.46 25.65 -6.61
N LEU A 231 -2.36 25.56 -5.28
CA LEU A 231 -3.43 25.88 -4.35
C LEU A 231 -3.11 27.23 -3.72
N ARG A 232 -3.80 28.28 -4.17
CA ARG A 232 -3.56 29.66 -3.71
C ARG A 232 -4.55 30.00 -2.61
N TYR A 233 -4.04 30.56 -1.51
CA TYR A 233 -4.88 31.11 -0.45
C TYR A 233 -5.22 32.56 -0.79
N VAL A 234 -6.48 32.83 -1.08
CA VAL A 234 -6.95 34.20 -1.26
C VAL A 234 -7.13 34.82 0.12
N THR A 235 -6.45 35.94 0.35
CA THR A 235 -6.69 36.80 1.52
C THR A 235 -7.75 37.80 1.10
N ASP A 236 -8.91 37.78 1.75
CA ASP A 236 -9.90 38.83 1.57
C ASP A 236 -9.25 40.18 1.92
N LEU A 237 -9.37 41.16 1.02
CA LEU A 237 -9.01 42.56 1.22
C LEU A 237 -9.89 43.22 2.29
#